data_AF-A0A6C7E7W1-F1
#
_entry.id   AF-A0A6C7E7W1-F1
#
_cell.length_a   1.000
_cell.length_b   1.000
_cell.length_c   1.000
_cell.angle_alpha   90.00
_cell.angle_beta   90.00
_cell.angle_gamma   90.00
#
_symmetry.space_group_name_H-M   'P 1'
#
loop_
_entity.id
_entity.type
_entity.pdbx_description
1 polymer ?
#
loop_
_entity_poly.entity_id
_entity_poly.type
_entity_poly.pdbx_seq_one_letter_code
_entity_poly.pdbx_strand_id
1 'polypeptide(L)'
;MSPPAIWQTIVAAGRQDIDPDDLRSPTGVTVLAASSDHLVVRTEARVVPGDEIRFEPGYSAVLRAMTSPFVEKVVRERQGDRPIVAVSSRRPRPASAPSPSDRTPNLTVVPRPTPEARRRARLEM
;
A
#
# COMPACT_ATOMS: atom_id res chain seq x y z
N MET A 1 -33.20 -14.26 -6.02
CA MET A 1 -32.21 -13.22 -5.69
C MET A 1 -30.94 -13.60 -6.43
N SER A 2 -30.59 -12.92 -7.52
CA SER A 2 -29.33 -13.23 -8.23
C SER A 2 -28.15 -12.91 -7.32
N PRO A 3 -27.09 -13.74 -7.30
CA PRO A 3 -25.89 -13.39 -6.55
C PRO A 3 -25.36 -12.04 -7.07
N PRO A 4 -24.82 -11.19 -6.17
CA PRO A 4 -24.19 -9.94 -6.60
C PRO A 4 -23.09 -10.26 -7.62
N ALA A 5 -22.96 -9.45 -8.66
CA ALA A 5 -21.91 -9.63 -9.66
C ALA A 5 -20.54 -9.52 -8.99
N ILE A 6 -19.68 -10.52 -9.21
CA ILE A 6 -18.33 -10.57 -8.66
C ILE A 6 -17.36 -10.24 -9.79
N TRP A 7 -16.52 -9.23 -9.59
CA TRP A 7 -15.46 -8.88 -10.55
C TRP A 7 -14.12 -9.41 -10.07
N GLN A 8 -13.40 -10.11 -10.94
CA GLN A 8 -12.01 -10.51 -10.71
C GLN A 8 -11.10 -9.50 -11.41
N THR A 9 -10.29 -8.81 -10.60
CA THR A 9 -9.38 -7.76 -11.03
C THR A 9 -7.95 -8.23 -10.83
N ILE A 10 -7.08 -7.97 -11.82
CA ILE A 10 -5.65 -8.26 -11.74
C ILE A 10 -4.93 -6.96 -11.35
N VAL A 11 -4.13 -7.03 -10.30
CA VAL A 11 -3.32 -5.91 -9.81
C VAL A 11 -1.86 -6.19 -10.10
N ALA A 12 -1.15 -5.19 -10.64
CA ALA A 12 0.27 -5.24 -10.96
C ALA A 12 1.17 -5.14 -9.71
N ALA A 13 0.99 -6.09 -8.79
CA ALA A 13 1.83 -6.33 -7.63
C ALA A 13 1.77 -7.83 -7.36
N GLY A 14 2.88 -8.50 -7.12
CA GLY A 14 2.91 -9.94 -6.85
C GLY A 14 3.85 -10.31 -5.71
N ARG A 15 4.04 -11.62 -5.47
CA ARG A 15 4.91 -12.15 -4.42
C ARG A 15 6.36 -11.69 -4.54
N GLN A 16 6.82 -11.26 -5.71
CA GLN A 16 8.17 -10.69 -5.87
C GLN A 16 8.28 -9.29 -5.24
N ASP A 17 7.19 -8.54 -5.22
CA ASP A 17 7.17 -7.14 -4.82
C ASP A 17 6.58 -6.91 -3.43
N ILE A 18 5.60 -7.73 -3.05
CA ILE A 18 4.85 -7.58 -1.81
C ILE A 18 4.65 -8.94 -1.14
N ASP A 19 4.51 -8.91 0.19
CA ASP A 19 4.00 -10.07 0.92
C ASP A 19 2.46 -10.03 0.87
N PRO A 20 1.80 -10.94 0.14
CA PRO A 20 0.35 -10.93 0.00
C PRO A 20 -0.37 -11.30 1.31
N ASP A 21 0.29 -12.02 2.21
CA ASP A 21 -0.30 -12.50 3.45
C ASP A 21 -0.35 -11.40 4.52
N ASP A 22 0.45 -10.32 4.34
CA ASP A 22 0.51 -9.15 5.22
C ASP A 22 0.02 -7.88 4.50
N LEU A 23 -1.01 -8.02 3.65
CA LEU A 23 -1.60 -6.94 2.87
C LEU A 23 -3.08 -6.75 3.23
N ARG A 24 -3.40 -5.65 3.91
CA ARG A 24 -4.79 -5.33 4.27
C ARG A 24 -5.49 -4.66 3.08
N SER A 25 -6.61 -5.25 2.67
CA SER A 25 -7.41 -4.77 1.55
C SER A 25 -8.38 -3.67 1.99
N PRO A 26 -8.68 -2.68 1.12
CA PRO A 26 -9.71 -1.69 1.38
C PRO A 26 -11.11 -2.34 1.33
N THR A 27 -12.12 -1.63 1.84
CA THR A 27 -13.52 -2.08 1.81
C THR A 27 -13.97 -2.42 0.37
N GLY A 28 -14.67 -3.54 0.22
CA GLY A 28 -15.15 -4.02 -1.08
C GLY A 28 -14.08 -4.68 -1.96
N VAL A 29 -12.88 -4.90 -1.43
CA VAL A 29 -11.79 -5.61 -2.09
C VAL A 29 -11.33 -6.81 -1.25
N THR A 30 -11.06 -7.94 -1.89
CA THR A 30 -10.51 -9.13 -1.22
C THR A 30 -9.46 -9.80 -2.10
N VAL A 31 -8.26 -10.04 -1.57
CA VAL A 31 -7.24 -10.84 -2.27
C VAL A 31 -7.70 -12.29 -2.35
N LEU A 32 -7.76 -12.84 -3.56
CA LEU A 32 -8.13 -14.23 -3.84
C LEU A 32 -6.91 -15.11 -4.05
N ALA A 33 -5.88 -14.60 -4.72
CA ALA A 33 -4.66 -15.31 -5.03
C ALA A 33 -3.50 -14.36 -5.30
N ALA A 34 -2.27 -14.88 -5.19
CA ALA A 34 -1.05 -14.17 -5.50
C ALA A 34 -0.12 -15.03 -6.34
N SER A 35 0.33 -14.48 -7.47
CA SER A 35 1.39 -15.02 -8.32
C SER A 35 2.72 -14.30 -8.04
N SER A 36 3.77 -14.62 -8.79
CA SER A 36 5.06 -13.93 -8.74
C SER A 36 4.94 -12.42 -8.99
N ASP A 37 4.17 -12.01 -10.00
CA ASP A 37 4.13 -10.64 -10.54
C ASP A 37 2.74 -9.96 -10.46
N HIS A 38 1.71 -10.67 -9.99
CA HIS A 38 0.36 -10.12 -9.89
C HIS A 38 -0.45 -10.70 -8.72
N LEU A 39 -1.48 -9.95 -8.33
CA LEU A 39 -2.52 -10.34 -7.39
C LEU A 39 -3.84 -10.48 -8.14
N VAL A 40 -4.61 -11.48 -7.78
CA VAL A 40 -6.01 -11.62 -8.19
C VAL A 40 -6.86 -11.15 -7.02
N VAL A 41 -7.66 -10.12 -7.24
CA VAL A 41 -8.56 -9.57 -6.21
C VAL A 41 -10.01 -9.63 -6.68
N ARG A 42 -10.91 -9.86 -5.74
CA ARG A 42 -12.34 -9.64 -5.89
C ARG A 42 -12.63 -8.17 -5.65
N THR A 43 -13.43 -7.55 -6.51
CA THR A 43 -13.99 -6.20 -6.31
C THR A 43 -15.51 -6.24 -6.44
N GLU A 44 -16.20 -5.41 -5.66
CA GLU A 44 -17.67 -5.25 -5.74
C GLU A 44 -18.11 -4.48 -7.00
N ALA A 45 -17.24 -3.61 -7.51
CA ALA A 45 -17.45 -2.85 -8.72
C ALA A 45 -16.38 -3.18 -9.77
N ARG A 46 -16.71 -2.90 -11.03
CA ARG A 46 -15.75 -3.02 -12.13
C ARG A 46 -14.67 -1.95 -11.98
N VAL A 47 -13.43 -2.39 -11.92
CA VAL A 47 -12.23 -1.53 -11.94
C VAL A 47 -11.71 -1.48 -13.37
N VAL A 48 -11.35 -0.29 -13.86
CA VAL A 48 -10.82 -0.12 -15.21
C VAL A 48 -9.30 -0.29 -15.19
N PRO A 49 -8.67 -0.92 -16.20
CA PRO A 49 -7.22 -0.97 -16.27
C PRO A 49 -6.59 0.43 -16.19
N GLY A 50 -5.65 0.61 -15.27
CA GLY A 50 -5.03 1.90 -14.96
C GLY A 50 -5.52 2.53 -13.64
N ASP A 51 -6.65 2.08 -13.10
CA ASP A 51 -7.09 2.48 -11.77
C ASP A 51 -6.18 1.90 -10.68
N GLU A 52 -6.01 2.66 -9.60
CA GLU A 52 -5.20 2.26 -8.46
C GLU A 52 -6.06 1.70 -7.32
N ILE A 53 -5.63 0.57 -6.74
CA ILE A 53 -6.19 0.04 -5.49
C ILE A 53 -5.18 0.26 -4.37
N ARG A 54 -5.62 0.91 -3.30
CA ARG A 54 -4.77 1.24 -2.15
C ARG A 54 -4.91 0.19 -1.07
N PHE A 55 -3.82 -0.53 -0.82
CA PHE A 55 -3.70 -1.48 0.27
C PHE A 55 -2.95 -0.85 1.43
N GLU A 56 -3.21 -1.34 2.64
CA GLU A 56 -2.43 -1.04 3.83
C GLU A 56 -1.46 -2.22 4.07
N PRO A 57 -0.16 -2.07 3.76
CA PRO A 57 0.81 -3.12 4.00
C PRO A 57 1.19 -3.19 5.48
N GLY A 58 1.29 -4.40 6.02
CA GLY A 58 1.97 -4.65 7.29
C GLY A 58 3.50 -4.68 7.12
N TYR A 59 4.20 -5.10 8.17
CA TYR A 59 5.66 -5.03 8.22
C TYR A 59 6.36 -5.87 7.14
N SER A 60 5.98 -7.12 6.92
CA SER A 60 6.67 -7.98 5.95
C SER A 60 6.39 -7.51 4.52
N ALA A 61 5.18 -7.01 4.27
CA ALA A 61 4.80 -6.37 3.02
C ALA A 61 5.62 -5.10 2.77
N VAL A 62 5.77 -4.22 3.77
CA VAL A 62 6.62 -3.02 3.67
C VAL A 62 8.08 -3.39 3.39
N LEU A 63 8.66 -4.32 4.15
CA LEU A 63 10.04 -4.75 3.93
C LEU A 63 10.25 -5.24 2.51
N ARG A 64 9.38 -6.12 2.02
CA ARG A 64 9.49 -6.66 0.65
C ARG A 64 9.37 -5.55 -0.40
N ALA A 65 8.39 -4.66 -0.25
CA ALA A 65 8.21 -3.50 -1.13
C ALA A 65 9.44 -2.58 -1.15
N MET A 66 10.06 -2.32 0.00
CA MET A 66 11.26 -1.49 0.09
C MET A 66 12.47 -2.14 -0.59
N THR A 67 12.57 -3.47 -0.59
CA THR A 67 13.65 -4.22 -1.25
C THR A 67 13.42 -4.50 -2.74
N SER A 68 12.19 -4.43 -3.24
CA SER A 68 11.90 -4.67 -4.66
C SER A 68 12.39 -3.51 -5.54
N PRO A 69 13.11 -3.74 -6.66
CA PRO A 69 13.50 -2.68 -7.59
C PRO A 69 12.31 -2.15 -8.43
N PHE A 70 11.22 -2.89 -8.50
CA PHE A 70 10.06 -2.60 -9.34
C PHE A 70 9.01 -1.72 -8.65
N VAL A 71 9.01 -1.69 -7.32
CA VAL A 71 8.15 -0.79 -6.53
C VAL A 71 8.71 0.64 -6.52
N GLU A 72 7.87 1.63 -6.82
CA GLU A 72 8.18 3.05 -6.62
C GLU A 72 7.96 3.45 -5.16
N LYS A 73 8.90 4.20 -4.59
CA LYS A 73 8.82 4.68 -3.21
C LYS A 73 8.59 6.18 -3.26
N VAL A 74 7.41 6.59 -2.84
CA VAL A 74 7.04 8.00 -2.76
C VAL A 74 6.94 8.38 -1.29
N VAL A 75 7.96 9.10 -0.79
CA VAL A 75 7.90 9.69 0.54
C VAL A 75 7.11 10.99 0.44
N ARG A 76 6.00 11.08 1.17
CA ARG A 76 5.22 12.31 1.28
C ARG A 76 5.54 12.96 2.61
N GLU A 77 6.01 14.20 2.58
CA GLU A 77 6.12 14.99 3.80
C GLU A 77 4.73 15.17 4.39
N ARG A 78 4.58 14.84 5.67
CA ARG A 78 3.33 15.07 6.37
C ARG A 78 3.24 16.58 6.61
N GLN A 79 2.28 17.24 5.96
CA GLN A 79 2.07 18.68 6.14
C GLN A 79 1.73 18.96 7.61
N GLY A 80 2.74 19.40 8.38
CA GLY A 80 2.64 19.70 9.82
C GLY A 80 3.67 19.06 10.76
N ASP A 81 4.51 18.10 10.33
CA ASP A 81 5.50 17.46 11.22
C ASP A 81 6.88 18.11 11.11
N ARG A 82 7.33 18.78 12.19
CA ARG A 82 8.77 19.01 12.40
C ARG A 82 9.41 17.66 12.73
N PRO A 83 10.56 17.28 12.16
CA PRO A 83 11.15 15.99 12.45
C PRO A 83 11.68 15.98 13.89
N ILE A 84 10.94 15.35 14.82
CA ILE A 84 11.50 14.97 16.13
C ILE A 84 12.16 13.61 15.94
N VAL A 85 13.44 13.61 15.58
CA VAL A 85 14.29 12.43 15.74
C VAL A 85 14.84 12.45 17.16
N ALA A 86 14.17 11.76 18.09
CA ALA A 86 14.70 11.52 19.43
C ALA A 86 15.32 10.12 19.48
N VAL A 87 16.64 10.06 19.33
CA VAL A 87 17.43 8.85 19.65
C VAL A 87 18.09 9.08 21.01
N SER A 88 17.57 8.44 22.06
CA SER A 88 18.23 8.40 23.36
C SER A 88 18.88 7.03 23.56
N SER A 89 20.21 7.01 23.70
CA SER A 89 20.97 5.84 24.13
C SER A 89 21.00 5.65 25.65
N ARG A 90 20.20 6.42 26.42
CA ARG A 90 20.10 6.27 27.89
C ARG A 90 18.75 5.67 28.28
N ARG A 91 18.82 4.63 29.13
CA ARG A 91 17.69 3.89 29.69
C ARG A 91 16.69 4.86 30.37
N PRO A 92 15.40 4.90 29.97
CA PRO A 92 14.41 5.76 30.61
C PRO A 92 14.04 5.25 32.01
N ARG A 93 13.92 6.16 33.00
CA ARG A 93 13.25 5.92 34.29
C ARG A 93 11.75 5.70 34.07
N PRO A 94 11.07 4.87 34.87
CA PRO A 94 9.64 4.65 34.70
C PRO A 94 8.86 5.90 35.10
N ALA A 95 8.12 6.48 34.15
CA ALA A 95 7.05 7.43 34.39
C ALA A 95 5.75 6.84 33.82
N SER A 96 4.68 7.00 34.58
CA SER A 96 3.35 6.40 34.44
C SER A 96 2.72 6.53 33.05
N ALA A 97 1.98 5.49 32.65
CA ALA A 97 1.43 5.25 31.33
C ALA A 97 0.38 6.29 30.86
N PRO A 98 0.43 6.73 29.59
CA PRO A 98 -0.75 7.19 28.86
C PRO A 98 -1.43 6.03 28.10
N SER A 99 -2.76 6.03 28.10
CA SER A 99 -3.65 4.99 27.57
C SER A 99 -3.55 4.83 26.04
N PRO A 100 -3.61 3.59 25.49
CA PRO A 100 -3.42 3.32 24.07
C PRO A 100 -4.76 3.09 23.35
N SER A 101 -5.27 4.09 22.64
CA SER A 101 -6.16 3.86 21.48
C SER A 101 -5.99 4.99 20.47
N ASP A 102 -6.02 4.65 19.19
CA ASP A 102 -6.09 5.55 18.01
C ASP A 102 -4.83 6.13 17.40
N ARG A 103 -3.81 5.32 17.10
CA ARG A 103 -2.82 5.69 16.06
C ARG A 103 -2.39 4.52 15.19
N THR A 104 -3.15 4.27 14.13
CA THR A 104 -2.72 3.43 12.99
C THR A 104 -1.95 4.30 11.99
N PRO A 105 -0.72 3.96 11.58
CA PRO A 105 -0.02 4.67 10.50
C PRO A 105 -0.40 4.04 9.15
N ASN A 106 -1.06 4.81 8.29
CA ASN A 106 -1.40 4.37 6.93
C ASN A 106 -0.26 4.73 5.96
N LEU A 107 0.43 3.71 5.45
CA LEU A 107 1.36 3.82 4.31
C LEU A 107 0.58 3.59 3.01
N THR A 108 0.70 4.49 2.04
CA THR A 108 0.11 4.31 0.71
C THR A 108 1.20 3.95 -0.29
N VAL A 109 1.16 2.73 -0.83
CA VAL A 109 1.98 2.29 -1.96
C VAL A 109 1.22 2.61 -3.25
N VAL A 110 1.85 3.36 -4.16
CA VAL A 110 1.33 3.64 -5.51
C VAL A 110 2.20 2.91 -6.54
N PRO A 111 1.59 2.20 -7.51
CA PRO A 111 2.35 1.54 -8.57
C PRO A 111 2.98 2.58 -9.51
N ARG A 112 4.17 2.25 -10.02
CA ARG A 112 4.95 3.12 -10.89
C ARG A 112 4.18 3.33 -12.22
N PRO A 113 3.86 4.56 -12.65
CA PRO A 113 3.10 4.77 -13.88
C PRO A 113 3.93 4.31 -15.09
N THR A 114 3.24 3.71 -16.07
CA THR A 114 3.86 3.21 -17.30
C THR A 114 4.58 4.35 -18.07
N PRO A 115 5.62 4.05 -18.86
CA PRO A 115 6.31 5.06 -19.66
C PRO A 115 5.39 5.88 -20.57
N GLU A 116 4.29 5.28 -21.05
CA GLU A 116 3.26 5.94 -21.85
C GLU A 116 2.44 6.96 -21.05
N ALA A 117 2.08 6.64 -19.80
CA ALA A 117 1.39 7.57 -18.91
C ALA A 117 2.26 8.79 -18.56
N ARG A 118 3.58 8.58 -18.39
CA ARG A 118 4.55 9.67 -18.17
C ARG A 118 4.69 10.60 -19.38
N ARG A 119 4.54 10.06 -20.60
CA ARG A 119 4.66 10.85 -21.85
C ARG A 119 3.43 11.70 -22.12
N ARG A 120 2.23 11.23 -21.76
CA ARG A 120 0.99 12.03 -21.83
C ARG A 120 0.98 13.18 -20.82
N ALA A 121 1.40 12.95 -19.58
CA ALA A 121 1.47 13.99 -18.56
C ALA A 121 2.45 15.13 -18.89
N ARG A 122 3.41 14.91 -19.80
CA ARG A 122 4.37 15.93 -20.25
C ARG A 122 3.93 16.73 -21.49
N LEU A 123 2.86 16.29 -22.16
CA LEU A 123 2.28 16.97 -23.33
C LEU A 123 1.10 17.90 -22.96
N GLU A 124 0.63 17.84 -21.71
CA GLU A 124 -0.42 18.72 -21.16
C GLU A 124 0.14 19.90 -20.32
N MET A 125 1.45 20.15 -20.39
CA MET A 125 2.13 21.37 -19.92
C MET A 125 2.78 22.09 -21.08
#